data_AF-D5VTK9-F1
#
_entry.id   AF-D5VTK9-F1
#
_cell.length_a   1.000
_cell.length_b   1.000
_cell.length_c   1.000
_cell.angle_alpha   90.00
_cell.angle_beta   90.00
_cell.angle_gamma   90.00
#
_symmetry.space_group_name_H-M   'P 1'
#
loop_
_entity.id
_entity.type
_entity.pdbx_description
1 polymer ?
#
loop_
_entity_poly.entity_id
_entity_poly.type
_entity_poly.pdbx_seq_one_letter_code
_entity_poly.pdbx_strand_id
1 'polypeptide(L)'
;MVSEFIKLIEEGKVEELMKRLDEVKGDANLEIIALKLIESGYLKEAEEVAKRIKATGLRDEVLRKLAISYISKGEDKKAIELAKEIRTESDLEKIALALIEKDKFREALEVIALIKSKAIKEELLLKIIDILLKKLNM
;
A
#
# COMPACT_ATOMS: atom_id res chain seq x y z
N MET A 1 7.55 -17.66 -17.03
CA MET A 1 7.74 -17.77 -15.57
C MET A 1 6.74 -16.89 -14.84
N VAL A 2 6.84 -15.54 -14.88
CA VAL A 2 5.81 -14.67 -14.23
C VAL A 2 4.41 -14.88 -14.77
N SER A 3 4.25 -15.08 -16.09
CA SER A 3 2.96 -15.37 -16.72
C SER A 3 2.26 -16.62 -16.15
N GLU A 4 3.04 -17.63 -15.72
CA GLU A 4 2.50 -18.83 -15.09
C GLU A 4 1.98 -18.53 -13.69
N PHE A 5 2.73 -17.75 -12.91
CA PHE A 5 2.30 -17.28 -11.59
C PHE A 5 1.03 -16.42 -11.67
N ILE A 6 0.95 -15.51 -12.66
CA ILE A 6 -0.27 -14.72 -12.91
C ILE A 6 -1.46 -15.65 -13.18
N LYS A 7 -1.27 -16.67 -14.02
CA LYS A 7 -2.33 -17.65 -14.32
C LYS A 7 -2.78 -18.42 -13.07
N LEU A 8 -1.86 -18.80 -12.19
CA LEU A 8 -2.22 -19.44 -10.92
C LEU A 8 -3.11 -18.53 -10.05
N ILE A 9 -2.84 -17.21 -10.02
CA ILE A 9 -3.66 -16.25 -9.28
C ILE A 9 -5.06 -16.17 -9.89
N GLU A 10 -5.15 -16.07 -11.23
CA GLU A 10 -6.42 -15.98 -11.96
C GLU A 10 -7.28 -17.24 -11.82
N GLU A 11 -6.64 -18.40 -11.70
CA GLU A 11 -7.30 -19.69 -11.42
C GLU A 11 -7.60 -19.90 -9.92
N GLY A 12 -7.22 -18.96 -9.04
CA GLY A 12 -7.40 -19.07 -7.59
C GLY A 12 -6.46 -20.07 -6.91
N LYS A 13 -5.45 -20.58 -7.62
CA LYS A 13 -4.43 -21.53 -7.13
C LYS A 13 -3.30 -20.82 -6.39
N VAL A 14 -3.65 -19.91 -5.48
CA VAL A 14 -2.68 -19.08 -4.76
C VAL A 14 -1.79 -19.92 -3.85
N GLU A 15 -2.31 -20.99 -3.25
CA GLU A 15 -1.50 -21.90 -2.42
C GLU A 15 -0.36 -22.55 -3.23
N GLU A 16 -0.62 -22.95 -4.47
CA GLU A 16 0.39 -23.52 -5.37
C GLU A 16 1.44 -22.47 -5.74
N LEU A 17 1.01 -21.24 -6.04
CA LEU A 17 1.91 -20.11 -6.26
C LEU A 17 2.86 -19.91 -5.07
N MET A 18 2.32 -19.89 -3.84
CA MET A 18 3.12 -19.62 -2.64
C MET A 18 4.16 -20.71 -2.38
N LYS A 19 3.84 -21.98 -2.65
CA LYS A 19 4.79 -23.10 -2.57
C LYS A 19 5.96 -22.95 -3.54
N ARG A 20 5.73 -22.29 -4.68
CA ARG A 20 6.70 -22.12 -5.76
C ARG A 20 7.36 -20.73 -5.76
N LEU A 21 7.09 -19.90 -4.75
CA LEU A 21 7.53 -18.51 -4.73
C LEU A 21 9.07 -18.37 -4.74
N ASP A 22 9.81 -19.36 -4.24
CA ASP A 22 11.29 -19.39 -4.29
C ASP A 22 11.86 -19.60 -5.71
N GLU A 23 11.03 -20.07 -6.64
CA GLU A 23 11.37 -20.19 -8.07
C GLU A 23 11.42 -18.82 -8.75
N VAL A 24 10.68 -17.83 -8.22
CA VAL A 24 10.62 -16.48 -8.79
C VAL A 24 11.96 -15.79 -8.60
N LYS A 25 12.58 -15.39 -9.71
CA LYS A 25 13.84 -14.64 -9.71
C LYS A 25 13.60 -13.18 -10.03
N GLY A 26 14.19 -12.30 -9.22
CA GLY A 26 14.19 -10.85 -9.43
C GLY A 26 13.02 -10.12 -8.77
N ASP A 27 13.32 -8.97 -8.18
CA ASP A 27 12.36 -8.14 -7.45
C ASP A 27 11.22 -7.62 -8.35
N ALA A 28 11.50 -7.30 -9.62
CA ALA A 28 10.46 -6.86 -10.56
C ALA A 28 9.40 -7.95 -10.82
N ASN A 29 9.82 -9.22 -10.83
CA ASN A 29 8.89 -10.33 -11.01
C ASN A 29 8.04 -10.55 -9.74
N LEU A 30 8.66 -10.43 -8.57
CA LEU A 30 7.94 -10.47 -7.28
C LEU A 30 6.95 -9.31 -7.15
N GLU A 31 7.33 -8.10 -7.58
CA GLU A 31 6.45 -6.94 -7.62
C GLU A 31 5.21 -7.24 -8.49
N ILE A 32 5.39 -7.66 -9.75
CA ILE A 32 4.27 -7.97 -10.65
C ILE A 32 3.31 -8.99 -10.02
N ILE A 33 3.85 -10.04 -9.39
CA ILE A 33 3.07 -11.07 -8.70
C ILE A 33 2.30 -10.46 -7.52
N ALA A 34 2.97 -9.68 -6.67
CA ALA A 34 2.34 -9.02 -5.53
C ALA A 34 1.22 -8.07 -5.97
N LEU A 35 1.44 -7.27 -7.01
CA LEU A 35 0.43 -6.37 -7.57
C LEU A 35 -0.79 -7.14 -8.09
N LYS A 36 -0.58 -8.26 -8.79
CA LYS A 36 -1.68 -9.10 -9.27
C LYS A 36 -2.46 -9.76 -8.12
N LEU A 37 -1.77 -10.18 -7.05
CA LEU A 37 -2.40 -10.68 -5.83
C LEU A 37 -3.28 -9.61 -5.16
N ILE A 38 -2.80 -8.35 -5.10
CA ILE A 38 -3.59 -7.21 -4.58
C ILE A 38 -4.85 -7.01 -5.41
N GLU A 39 -4.72 -6.95 -6.74
CA GLU A 39 -5.85 -6.78 -7.67
C GLU A 39 -6.90 -7.89 -7.54
N SER A 40 -6.44 -9.11 -7.24
CA SER A 40 -7.29 -10.29 -7.07
C SER A 40 -7.80 -10.47 -5.63
N GLY A 41 -7.45 -9.55 -4.72
CA GLY A 41 -7.92 -9.51 -3.33
C GLY A 41 -7.16 -10.39 -2.34
N TYR A 42 -6.11 -11.09 -2.77
CA TYR A 42 -5.22 -11.94 -1.95
C TYR A 42 -4.18 -11.08 -1.20
N LEU A 43 -4.66 -10.22 -0.31
CA LEU A 43 -3.83 -9.18 0.32
C LEU A 43 -2.77 -9.76 1.27
N LYS A 44 -3.06 -10.87 1.96
CA LYS A 44 -2.11 -11.49 2.89
C LYS A 44 -0.93 -12.08 2.14
N GLU A 45 -1.20 -12.76 1.04
CA GLU A 45 -0.20 -13.37 0.18
C GLU A 45 0.61 -12.30 -0.55
N ALA A 46 -0.02 -11.22 -1.00
CA ALA A 46 0.69 -10.05 -1.52
C ALA A 46 1.65 -9.44 -0.49
N GLU A 47 1.27 -9.37 0.79
CA GLU A 47 2.17 -8.90 1.87
C GLU A 47 3.37 -9.84 2.06
N GLU A 48 3.14 -11.16 1.99
CA GLU A 48 4.24 -12.15 2.05
C GLU A 48 5.21 -12.02 0.88
N VAL A 49 4.69 -11.77 -0.33
CA VAL A 49 5.53 -11.52 -1.51
C VAL A 49 6.29 -10.20 -1.36
N ALA A 50 5.64 -9.13 -0.88
CA ALA A 50 6.27 -7.83 -0.65
C ALA A 50 7.49 -7.93 0.28
N LYS A 51 7.42 -8.74 1.34
CA LYS A 51 8.52 -8.97 2.29
C LYS A 51 9.77 -9.58 1.64
N ARG A 52 9.64 -10.24 0.48
CA ARG A 52 10.75 -10.85 -0.26
C ARG A 52 11.44 -9.88 -1.22
N ILE A 53 10.80 -8.75 -1.55
CA ILE A 53 11.34 -7.73 -2.44
C ILE A 53 12.45 -6.97 -1.70
N LYS A 54 13.66 -6.95 -2.27
CA LYS A 54 14.83 -6.30 -1.66
C LYS A 54 14.95 -4.84 -2.07
N ALA A 55 14.65 -4.53 -3.32
CA ALA A 55 14.62 -3.18 -3.87
C ALA A 55 13.56 -2.34 -3.15
N THR A 56 14.01 -1.35 -2.39
CA THR A 56 13.13 -0.54 -1.54
C THR A 56 12.03 0.17 -2.32
N GLY A 57 12.33 0.76 -3.49
CA GLY A 57 11.31 1.42 -4.30
C GLY A 57 10.17 0.49 -4.75
N LEU A 58 10.51 -0.72 -5.21
CA LEU A 58 9.52 -1.71 -5.64
C LEU A 58 8.72 -2.25 -4.45
N ARG A 59 9.39 -2.52 -3.33
CA ARG A 59 8.71 -2.99 -2.11
C ARG A 59 7.74 -1.93 -1.59
N ASP A 60 8.18 -0.69 -1.51
CA ASP A 60 7.39 0.41 -0.96
C ASP A 60 6.18 0.72 -1.87
N GLU A 61 6.31 0.55 -3.19
CA GLU A 61 5.19 0.59 -4.12
C GLU A 61 4.12 -0.48 -3.81
N VAL A 62 4.55 -1.72 -3.59
CA VAL A 62 3.65 -2.83 -3.24
C VAL A 62 2.98 -2.57 -1.89
N LEU A 63 3.74 -2.18 -0.87
CA LEU A 63 3.23 -1.87 0.47
C LEU A 63 2.22 -0.71 0.44
N ARG A 64 2.47 0.32 -0.37
CA ARG A 64 1.54 1.43 -0.60
C ARG A 64 0.22 0.96 -1.19
N LYS A 65 0.27 0.12 -2.24
CA LYS A 65 -0.95 -0.40 -2.86
C LYS A 65 -1.71 -1.34 -1.92
N LEU A 66 -1.02 -2.13 -1.10
CA LEU A 66 -1.62 -2.92 -0.03
C LEU A 66 -2.33 -2.02 0.98
N ALA A 67 -1.65 -0.98 1.49
CA ALA A 67 -2.22 -0.05 2.45
C ALA A 67 -3.50 0.61 1.91
N ILE A 68 -3.49 1.08 0.66
CA ILE A 68 -4.69 1.66 0.01
C ILE A 68 -5.82 0.64 -0.14
N SER A 69 -5.50 -0.63 -0.43
CA SER A 69 -6.50 -1.70 -0.49
C SER A 69 -7.12 -1.98 0.88
N TYR A 70 -6.31 -2.01 1.95
CA TYR A 70 -6.80 -2.13 3.33
C TYR A 70 -7.65 -0.95 3.77
N ILE A 71 -7.28 0.29 3.42
CA ILE A 71 -8.11 1.49 3.66
C ILE A 71 -9.48 1.34 3.03
N SER A 72 -9.51 0.86 1.78
CA SER A 72 -10.75 0.65 1.02
C SER A 72 -11.65 -0.42 1.64
N LYS A 73 -11.08 -1.38 2.37
CA LYS A 73 -11.79 -2.40 3.15
C LYS A 73 -12.14 -1.96 4.58
N GLY A 74 -11.73 -0.76 5.01
CA GLY A 74 -11.94 -0.28 6.38
C GLY A 74 -10.92 -0.80 7.39
N GLU A 75 -9.85 -1.44 6.95
CA GLU A 75 -8.80 -2.02 7.79
C GLU A 75 -7.64 -1.04 8.02
N ASP A 76 -7.95 0.14 8.56
CA ASP A 76 -6.99 1.26 8.59
C ASP A 76 -5.76 1.00 9.46
N LYS A 77 -5.94 0.25 10.55
CA LYS A 77 -4.81 -0.16 11.42
C LYS A 77 -3.76 -0.93 10.62
N LYS A 78 -4.21 -1.84 9.75
CA LYS A 78 -3.33 -2.64 8.90
C LYS A 78 -2.65 -1.76 7.85
N ALA A 79 -3.36 -0.80 7.28
CA ALA A 79 -2.76 0.17 6.36
C ALA A 79 -1.67 1.01 7.02
N ILE A 80 -1.88 1.46 8.27
CA ILE A 80 -0.89 2.24 9.03
C ILE A 80 0.32 1.36 9.40
N GLU A 81 0.12 0.10 9.75
CA GLU A 81 1.22 -0.85 9.98
C GLU A 81 2.11 -0.97 8.75
N LEU A 82 1.52 -1.14 7.56
CA LEU A 82 2.27 -1.20 6.31
C LEU A 82 2.97 0.13 5.99
N ALA A 83 2.32 1.26 6.27
CA ALA A 83 2.93 2.57 6.09
C ALA A 83 4.20 2.74 6.93
N LYS A 84 4.26 2.16 8.14
CA LYS A 84 5.48 2.21 8.99
C LYS A 84 6.67 1.45 8.40
N GLU A 85 6.44 0.54 7.45
CA GLU A 85 7.49 -0.21 6.77
C GLU A 85 8.04 0.50 5.52
N ILE A 86 7.34 1.52 5.02
CA ILE A 86 7.71 2.31 3.84
C ILE A 86 8.80 3.33 4.17
N ARG A 87 9.75 3.49 3.25
CA ARG A 87 10.89 4.43 3.36
C ARG A 87 10.79 5.59 2.39
N THR A 88 10.03 5.46 1.30
CA THR A 88 9.80 6.50 0.31
C THR A 88 8.68 7.46 0.75
N GLU A 89 9.01 8.74 0.87
CA GLU A 89 8.04 9.75 1.33
C GLU A 89 6.86 9.94 0.37
N SER A 90 7.10 9.81 -0.94
CA SER A 90 6.03 9.90 -1.95
C SER A 90 4.97 8.80 -1.80
N ASP A 91 5.34 7.68 -1.20
CA ASP A 91 4.42 6.56 -0.98
C ASP A 91 3.63 6.73 0.30
N LEU A 92 4.26 7.25 1.37
CA LEU A 92 3.57 7.69 2.58
C LEU A 92 2.55 8.81 2.27
N GLU A 93 2.94 9.77 1.45
CA GLU A 93 2.06 10.87 1.01
C GLU A 93 0.80 10.35 0.33
N LYS A 94 0.93 9.41 -0.61
CA LYS A 94 -0.22 8.79 -1.30
C LYS A 94 -1.15 8.03 -0.34
N ILE A 95 -0.61 7.36 0.68
CA ILE A 95 -1.43 6.70 1.71
C ILE A 95 -2.18 7.74 2.54
N ALA A 96 -1.49 8.80 2.98
CA ALA A 96 -2.13 9.88 3.73
C ALA A 96 -3.26 10.54 2.91
N LEU A 97 -3.05 10.80 1.62
CA LEU A 97 -4.09 11.32 0.72
C LEU A 97 -5.29 10.38 0.63
N ALA A 98 -5.07 9.07 0.48
CA ALA A 98 -6.15 8.09 0.44
C ALA A 98 -6.99 8.06 1.74
N LEU A 99 -6.35 8.23 2.90
CA LEU A 99 -7.04 8.36 4.19
C LEU A 99 -7.84 9.67 4.27
N ILE A 100 -7.27 10.79 3.83
CA ILE A 100 -7.93 12.10 3.77
C ILE A 100 -9.18 12.04 2.89
N GLU A 101 -9.10 11.41 1.72
CA GLU A 101 -10.23 11.25 0.79
C GLU A 101 -11.37 10.38 1.33
N LYS A 102 -11.08 9.57 2.35
CA LYS A 102 -12.06 8.75 3.08
C LYS A 102 -12.49 9.38 4.40
N ASP A 103 -12.15 10.65 4.65
CA ASP A 103 -12.41 11.38 5.89
C ASP A 103 -11.78 10.76 7.15
N LYS A 104 -10.75 9.93 6.97
CA LYS A 104 -10.01 9.25 8.05
C LYS A 104 -8.87 10.11 8.55
N PHE A 105 -9.21 11.31 9.03
CA PHE A 105 -8.22 12.36 9.32
C PHE A 105 -7.25 11.96 10.43
N ARG A 106 -7.69 11.21 11.44
CA ARG A 106 -6.82 10.77 12.53
C ARG A 106 -5.74 9.82 12.02
N GLU A 107 -6.16 8.84 11.23
CA GLU A 107 -5.30 7.85 10.60
C GLU A 107 -4.35 8.53 9.60
N ALA A 108 -4.84 9.52 8.83
CA ALA A 108 -4.02 10.32 7.94
C ALA A 108 -2.90 11.04 8.70
N LEU A 109 -3.22 11.65 9.86
CA LEU A 109 -2.23 12.31 10.71
C LEU A 109 -1.15 11.35 11.22
N GLU A 110 -1.49 10.10 11.52
CA GLU A 110 -0.52 9.08 11.91
C GLU A 110 0.47 8.76 10.77
N VAL A 111 -0.01 8.67 9.53
CA VAL A 111 0.86 8.47 8.36
C VAL A 111 1.69 9.71 8.04
N ILE A 112 1.09 10.91 8.12
CA ILE A 112 1.79 12.19 7.94
C ILE A 112 2.95 12.32 8.93
N ALA A 113 2.80 11.82 10.16
CA ALA A 113 3.85 11.87 11.17
C ALA A 113 5.13 11.10 10.74
N LEU A 114 5.00 10.08 9.89
CA LEU A 114 6.12 9.28 9.36
C LEU A 114 6.95 10.03 8.31
N ILE A 115 6.38 11.08 7.67
CA ILE A 115 7.04 11.89 6.64
C ILE A 115 8.03 12.84 7.30
N LYS A 116 9.23 13.03 6.75
CA LYS A 116 10.24 13.98 7.26
C LYS A 116 10.14 15.32 6.57
N SER A 117 9.85 15.34 5.27
CA SER A 117 9.68 16.58 4.50
C SER A 117 8.59 17.47 5.11
N LYS A 118 9.00 18.67 5.53
CA LYS A 118 8.10 19.67 6.10
C LYS A 118 7.09 20.18 5.06
N ALA A 119 7.53 20.37 3.82
CA ALA A 119 6.67 20.86 2.74
C ALA A 119 5.51 19.88 2.47
N ILE A 120 5.79 18.58 2.37
CA ILE A 120 4.76 17.55 2.17
C ILE A 120 3.79 17.53 3.36
N LYS A 121 4.31 17.63 4.59
CA LYS A 121 3.47 17.71 5.79
C LYS A 121 2.51 18.91 5.76
N GLU A 122 3.04 20.09 5.45
CA GLU A 122 2.25 21.32 5.39
C GLU A 122 1.12 21.21 4.35
N GLU A 123 1.41 20.70 3.16
CA GLU A 123 0.42 20.50 2.11
C GLU A 123 -0.71 19.56 2.55
N LEU A 124 -0.37 18.40 3.13
CA LEU A 124 -1.37 17.43 3.59
C LEU A 124 -2.22 17.98 4.75
N LEU A 125 -1.62 18.73 5.67
CA LEU A 125 -2.33 19.36 6.78
C LEU A 125 -3.28 20.46 6.30
N LEU A 126 -2.86 21.29 5.35
CA LEU A 126 -3.72 22.30 4.72
C LEU A 126 -4.92 21.64 4.03
N LYS A 127 -4.71 20.52 3.32
CA LYS A 127 -5.81 19.76 2.69
C LYS A 127 -6.84 19.28 3.71
N ILE A 128 -6.40 18.80 4.88
CA ILE A 128 -7.32 18.40 5.97
C ILE A 128 -8.10 19.61 6.47
N ILE A 129 -7.43 20.73 6.75
CA ILE A 129 -8.06 21.96 7.24
C ILE A 129 -9.11 22.46 6.25
N ASP A 130 -8.78 22.53 4.95
CA ASP A 130 -9.69 23.00 3.91
C ASP A 130 -10.96 22.14 3.82
N ILE A 131 -10.83 20.82 3.93
CA ILE A 131 -11.98 19.91 3.93
C ILE A 131 -12.85 20.14 5.17
N LEU A 132 -12.24 20.27 6.35
CA LEU A 132 -12.97 20.51 7.61
C LEU A 132 -13.69 21.87 7.60
N LEU A 133 -13.04 22.93 7.12
CA LEU A 133 -13.66 24.25 7.00
C LEU A 133 -14.83 24.25 6.03
N LYS A 134 -14.74 23.52 4.90
CA LYS A 134 -15.87 23.35 3.99
C LYS A 134 -17.04 22.66 4.67
N LYS A 135 -16.79 21.60 5.45
CA LYS A 135 -17.83 20.86 6.18
C LYS A 135 -18.49 21.67 7.30
N LEU A 136 -17.79 22.63 7.90
CA LEU A 136 -18.35 23.50 8.95
C LEU A 136 -19.23 24.63 8.39
N ASN A 137 -18.99 25.04 7.15
CA ASN A 137 -19.73 26.12 6.48
C ASN A 137 -20.89 25.58 5.59
N MET A 138 -21.15 24.27 5.64
CA MET A 138 -22.28 23.60 4.99
C MET A 138 -23.36 23.26 6.03
#